data_AF-A0A7S1MTU8-F1
#
_entry.id   AF-A0A7S1MTU8-F1
#
_cell.length_a   1.000
_cell.length_b   1.000
_cell.length_c   1.000
_cell.angle_alpha   90.00
_cell.angle_beta   90.00
_cell.angle_gamma   90.00
#
_symmetry.space_group_name_H-M   'P 1'
#
loop_
_entity.id
_entity.type
_entity.pdbx_description
1 polymer ?
#
loop_
_entity_poly.entity_id
_entity_poly.type
_entity_poly.pdbx_seq_one_letter_code
_entity_poly.pdbx_strand_id
1 'polypeptide(L)'
;MLDIVCDGDYCVEDVKEEVSCFPGCPGVEEQRLVYCGRLLENQHTLREYNIQKNSTLQLLDPPLHSRSVANFVESSVPARNAHSVGVGSSVVVRFTSVERDEGDFHGMMLGSPDLSTLEPDDLEILCVRSRVAHSFTLETNKVNRTATLQPLSPLRPSSHYRVTLLPPGGGGGSLLHSKGEGEKVLGSWSSDFFTDGYVPVRLVSVWPLPHQRLQGRDLAVVLGFSAPLDVSRGMAGWVTVRN
;
A
#
# COMPACT_ATOMS: atom_id res chain seq x y z
N MET A 1 7.09 -5.73 17.40
CA MET A 1 6.08 -4.89 18.04
C MET A 1 6.03 -3.60 17.26
N LEU A 2 4.86 -3.24 16.72
CA LEU A 2 4.66 -2.04 15.91
C LEU A 2 4.11 -0.96 16.84
N ASP A 3 4.82 0.17 16.95
CA ASP A 3 4.38 1.29 17.77
C ASP A 3 3.64 2.28 16.88
N ILE A 4 2.38 2.53 17.22
CA ILE A 4 1.49 3.40 16.46
C ILE A 4 1.11 4.60 17.34
N VAL A 5 1.34 5.80 16.83
CA VAL A 5 0.96 7.03 17.53
C VAL A 5 -0.48 7.37 17.16
N CYS A 6 -1.41 7.12 18.09
CA CYS A 6 -2.83 7.38 17.90
C CYS A 6 -3.32 8.44 18.91
N ASP A 7 -4.29 9.25 18.53
CA ASP A 7 -5.07 10.07 19.47
C ASP A 7 -6.30 9.29 19.97
N GLY A 8 -6.87 9.70 21.10
CA GLY A 8 -8.03 9.03 21.72
C GLY A 8 -9.30 9.06 20.88
N ASP A 9 -9.37 9.97 19.91
CA ASP A 9 -10.50 10.15 18.99
C ASP A 9 -10.33 9.34 17.69
N TYR A 10 -9.23 8.59 17.53
CA TYR A 10 -9.03 7.75 16.34
C TYR A 10 -10.09 6.64 16.28
N CYS A 11 -10.62 6.44 15.08
CA CYS A 11 -11.43 5.30 14.73
C CYS A 11 -10.55 4.08 14.51
N VAL A 12 -11.16 2.89 14.61
CA VAL A 12 -10.49 1.63 14.25
C VAL A 12 -10.02 1.65 12.79
N GLU A 13 -10.76 2.32 11.91
CA GLU A 13 -10.35 2.54 10.51
C GLU A 13 -9.03 3.31 10.40
N ASP A 14 -8.85 4.40 11.15
CA ASP A 14 -7.62 5.21 11.14
C ASP A 14 -6.41 4.38 11.60
N VAL A 15 -6.60 3.56 12.64
CA VAL A 15 -5.54 2.65 13.11
C VAL A 15 -5.20 1.62 12.04
N LYS A 16 -6.20 1.12 11.30
CA LYS A 16 -5.95 0.17 10.22
C LYS A 16 -5.20 0.79 9.04
N GLU A 17 -5.50 2.05 8.71
CA GLU A 17 -4.75 2.81 7.71
C GLU A 17 -3.28 2.96 8.12
N GLU A 18 -3.03 3.31 9.37
CA GLU A 18 -1.66 3.43 9.90
C GLU A 18 -0.93 2.08 9.93
N VAL A 19 -1.62 1.00 10.35
CA VAL A 19 -1.10 -0.38 10.28
C VAL A 19 -0.73 -0.76 8.83
N SER A 20 -1.57 -0.40 7.85
CA SER A 20 -1.33 -0.73 6.43
C SER A 20 -0.10 -0.02 5.85
N CYS A 21 0.35 1.04 6.51
CA CYS A 21 1.56 1.77 6.13
C CYS A 21 2.84 1.04 6.57
N PHE A 22 2.76 0.07 7.48
CA PHE A 22 3.90 -0.74 7.90
C PHE A 22 4.17 -1.91 6.93
N PRO A 23 5.45 -2.25 6.69
CA PRO A 23 5.82 -3.29 5.73
C PRO A 23 5.30 -4.66 6.17
N GLY A 24 4.65 -5.38 5.25
CA GLY A 24 4.13 -6.73 5.48
C GLY A 24 2.73 -6.82 6.10
N CYS A 25 2.07 -5.69 6.39
CA CYS A 25 0.71 -5.67 6.92
C CYS A 25 -0.34 -5.76 5.78
N PRO A 26 -1.50 -6.43 6.00
CA PRO A 26 -2.56 -6.56 5.00
C PRO A 26 -3.30 -5.22 4.78
N GLY A 27 -4.09 -5.13 3.71
CA GLY A 27 -4.87 -3.92 3.39
C GLY A 27 -5.92 -3.60 4.46
N VAL A 28 -6.37 -2.34 4.53
CA VAL A 28 -7.32 -1.84 5.56
C VAL A 28 -8.58 -2.71 5.67
N GLU A 29 -9.15 -3.12 4.53
CA GLU A 29 -10.34 -3.99 4.45
C GLU A 29 -10.09 -5.42 4.93
N GLU A 30 -8.83 -5.87 4.93
CA GLU A 30 -8.42 -7.24 5.26
C GLU A 30 -7.90 -7.36 6.71
N GLN A 31 -7.56 -6.23 7.34
CA GLN A 31 -7.07 -6.19 8.71
C GLN A 31 -8.16 -6.51 9.73
N ARG A 32 -7.87 -7.47 10.61
CA ARG A 32 -8.72 -7.86 11.74
C ARG A 32 -8.02 -7.53 13.06
N LEU A 33 -8.21 -6.31 13.54
CA LEU A 33 -7.68 -5.90 14.84
C LEU A 33 -8.52 -6.51 15.97
N VAL A 34 -7.86 -7.12 16.95
CA VAL A 34 -8.49 -7.76 18.11
C VAL A 34 -7.95 -7.16 19.39
N TYR A 35 -8.85 -6.81 20.29
CA TYR A 35 -8.53 -6.33 21.63
C TYR A 35 -9.33 -7.11 22.67
N CYS A 36 -8.66 -7.66 23.68
CA CYS A 36 -9.28 -8.48 24.74
C CYS A 36 -10.20 -9.60 24.18
N GLY A 37 -9.84 -10.21 23.06
CA GLY A 37 -10.63 -11.27 22.40
C GLY A 37 -11.85 -10.78 21.62
N ARG A 38 -12.03 -9.47 21.44
CA ARG A 38 -13.08 -8.87 20.61
C ARG A 38 -12.50 -8.31 19.33
N LEU A 39 -13.12 -8.63 18.19
CA LEU A 39 -12.82 -8.02 16.91
C LEU A 39 -13.29 -6.56 16.91
N LEU A 40 -12.42 -5.66 16.50
CA LEU A 40 -12.70 -4.24 16.39
C LEU A 40 -13.37 -3.93 15.05
N GLU A 41 -14.44 -3.15 15.09
CA GLU A 41 -15.18 -2.72 13.90
C GLU A 41 -14.80 -1.29 13.51
N ASN A 42 -14.70 -1.01 12.21
CA ASN A 42 -14.19 0.25 11.65
C ASN A 42 -14.92 1.50 12.16
N GLN A 43 -16.22 1.38 12.47
CA GLN A 43 -17.11 2.50 12.83
C GLN A 43 -16.96 2.96 14.28
N HIS A 44 -16.15 2.27 15.09
CA HIS A 44 -16.01 2.53 16.51
C HIS A 44 -14.66 3.19 16.83
N THR A 45 -14.65 4.06 17.85
CA THR A 45 -13.42 4.72 18.30
C THR A 45 -12.62 3.84 19.25
N LEU A 46 -11.31 4.08 19.37
CA LEU A 46 -10.47 3.41 20.35
C LEU A 46 -11.00 3.59 21.79
N ARG A 47 -11.57 4.77 22.07
CA ARG A 47 -12.17 5.11 23.35
C ARG A 47 -13.43 4.28 23.65
N GLU A 48 -14.26 3.98 22.65
CA GLU A 48 -15.46 3.14 22.81
C GLU A 48 -15.10 1.70 23.21
N TYR A 49 -13.97 1.20 22.73
CA TYR A 49 -13.41 -0.10 23.15
C TYR A 49 -12.57 -0.03 24.43
N ASN A 50 -12.48 1.14 25.07
CA ASN A 50 -11.67 1.38 26.26
C ASN A 50 -10.19 0.98 26.06
N ILE A 51 -9.68 1.23 24.86
CA ILE A 51 -8.27 1.04 24.51
C ILE A 51 -7.50 2.25 25.07
N GLN A 52 -6.45 1.98 25.85
CA GLN A 52 -5.66 3.01 26.52
C GLN A 52 -4.27 3.12 25.89
N LYS A 53 -3.52 4.15 26.28
CA LYS A 53 -2.12 4.29 25.90
C LYS A 53 -1.35 3.04 26.36
N ASN A 54 -0.49 2.50 25.49
CA ASN A 54 0.23 1.24 25.69
C ASN A 54 -0.64 -0.03 25.70
N SER A 55 -1.89 0.03 25.24
CA SER A 55 -2.67 -1.18 24.97
C SER A 55 -2.11 -1.92 23.75
N THR A 56 -1.99 -3.24 23.84
CA THR A 56 -1.56 -4.09 22.73
C THR A 56 -2.78 -4.58 21.94
N LEU A 57 -2.83 -4.23 20.66
CA LEU A 57 -3.80 -4.79 19.71
C LEU A 57 -3.19 -6.00 19.03
N GLN A 58 -3.96 -7.07 18.87
CA GLN A 58 -3.57 -8.24 18.09
C GLN A 58 -4.09 -8.08 16.67
N LEU A 59 -3.20 -8.03 15.69
CA LEU A 59 -3.57 -8.12 14.29
C LEU A 59 -3.75 -9.61 13.94
N LEU A 60 -4.98 -10.02 13.62
CA LEU A 60 -5.24 -11.34 13.06
C LEU A 60 -5.10 -11.25 11.54
N ASP A 61 -4.06 -11.88 10.99
CA ASP A 61 -3.98 -12.07 9.55
C ASP A 61 -5.03 -13.11 9.12
N PRO A 62 -5.93 -12.80 8.17
CA PRO A 62 -6.80 -13.81 7.60
C PRO A 62 -5.96 -14.98 7.05
N PRO A 63 -6.37 -16.25 7.24
CA PRO A 63 -5.59 -17.43 6.82
C PRO A 63 -5.36 -17.52 5.30
N LEU A 64 -5.96 -16.62 4.50
CA LEU A 64 -5.73 -16.51 3.06
C LEU A 64 -4.38 -15.87 2.70
N HIS A 65 -3.69 -15.23 3.65
CA HIS A 65 -2.46 -14.50 3.37
C HIS A 65 -1.20 -15.33 3.39
N SER A 66 -1.22 -16.58 3.85
CA SER A 66 0.00 -17.39 3.86
C SER A 66 0.69 -17.32 2.48
N ARG A 67 -0.09 -17.33 1.38
CA ARG A 67 0.38 -17.32 -0.01
C ARG A 67 0.26 -15.98 -0.75
N SER A 68 0.21 -14.85 -0.04
CA SER A 68 0.17 -13.54 -0.69
C SER A 68 1.51 -13.17 -1.32
N VAL A 69 1.51 -12.62 -2.55
CA VAL A 69 2.71 -12.04 -3.17
C VAL A 69 3.40 -11.04 -2.23
N ALA A 70 2.63 -10.29 -1.44
CA ALA A 70 3.16 -9.30 -0.51
C ALA A 70 4.09 -9.90 0.56
N ASN A 71 3.85 -11.14 0.99
CA ASN A 71 4.72 -11.82 1.98
C ASN A 71 6.08 -12.19 1.42
N PHE A 72 6.15 -12.33 0.10
CA PHE A 72 7.38 -12.68 -0.58
C PHE A 72 8.24 -11.45 -0.89
N VAL A 73 7.73 -10.23 -0.74
CA VAL A 73 8.50 -9.00 -1.00
C VAL A 73 9.18 -8.55 0.31
N GLU A 74 10.51 -8.58 0.33
CA GLU A 74 11.35 -8.15 1.46
C GLU A 74 11.48 -6.62 1.49
N SER A 75 11.76 -6.02 0.34
CA SER A 75 11.97 -4.56 0.21
C SER A 75 11.81 -4.10 -1.24
N SER A 76 11.65 -2.78 -1.40
CA SER A 76 11.67 -2.14 -2.72
C SER A 76 12.59 -0.91 -2.70
N VAL A 77 13.20 -0.63 -3.83
CA VAL A 77 13.97 0.59 -4.12
C VAL A 77 13.36 1.20 -5.38
N PRO A 78 12.83 2.42 -5.38
CA PRO A 78 12.67 3.31 -4.22
C PRO A 78 11.83 2.66 -3.11
N ALA A 79 12.15 3.02 -1.86
CA ALA A 79 11.35 2.56 -0.72
C ALA A 79 9.90 3.03 -0.86
N ARG A 80 8.98 2.33 -0.19
CA ARG A 80 7.58 2.76 -0.11
C ARG A 80 7.53 4.19 0.42
N ASN A 81 6.77 5.04 -0.27
CA ASN A 81 6.63 6.46 -0.04
C ASN A 81 7.95 7.25 -0.12
N ALA A 82 8.96 6.76 -0.86
CA ALA A 82 10.18 7.50 -1.08
C ALA A 82 9.91 8.79 -1.86
N HIS A 83 10.52 9.88 -1.39
CA HIS A 83 10.45 11.19 -2.03
C HIS A 83 11.78 11.51 -2.72
N SER A 84 11.76 12.49 -3.63
CA SER A 84 12.96 12.92 -4.37
C SER A 84 13.63 11.80 -5.16
N VAL A 85 12.82 10.90 -5.72
CA VAL A 85 13.32 9.84 -6.61
C VAL A 85 13.78 10.45 -7.93
N GLY A 86 14.99 10.11 -8.36
CA GLY A 86 15.53 10.53 -9.64
C GLY A 86 14.67 10.01 -10.79
N VAL A 87 14.44 10.84 -11.81
CA VAL A 87 13.62 10.48 -12.97
C VAL A 87 14.19 9.32 -13.80
N GLY A 88 15.49 9.02 -13.67
CA GLY A 88 16.14 7.86 -14.31
C GLY A 88 16.36 6.67 -13.37
N SER A 89 15.82 6.71 -12.15
CA SER A 89 16.01 5.64 -11.17
C SER A 89 15.23 4.39 -11.58
N SER A 90 15.90 3.24 -11.60
CA SER A 90 15.26 1.94 -11.74
C SER A 90 14.51 1.57 -10.47
N VAL A 91 13.43 0.81 -10.61
CA VAL A 91 12.72 0.20 -9.49
C VAL A 91 13.31 -1.21 -9.29
N VAL A 92 13.71 -1.55 -8.07
CA VAL A 92 14.20 -2.87 -7.69
C VAL A 92 13.28 -3.42 -6.61
N VAL A 93 12.66 -4.56 -6.86
CA VAL A 93 11.86 -5.30 -5.88
C VAL A 93 12.67 -6.50 -5.42
N ARG A 94 12.91 -6.63 -4.12
CA ARG A 94 13.66 -7.72 -3.51
C ARG A 94 12.72 -8.68 -2.80
N PHE A 95 12.96 -9.98 -2.99
CA PHE A 95 12.11 -11.04 -2.48
C PHE A 95 12.77 -11.82 -1.33
N THR A 96 11.98 -12.23 -0.34
CA THR A 96 12.43 -12.97 0.84
C THR A 96 12.89 -14.39 0.49
N SER A 97 13.80 -14.92 1.31
CA SER A 97 14.19 -16.33 1.29
C SER A 97 13.64 -17.06 2.49
N VAL A 98 12.64 -17.90 2.26
CA VAL A 98 12.00 -18.75 3.28
C VAL A 98 12.97 -19.79 3.86
N GLU A 99 14.15 -19.99 3.28
CA GLU A 99 15.19 -20.88 3.84
C GLU A 99 15.78 -20.39 5.18
N ARG A 100 15.44 -19.18 5.67
CA ARG A 100 16.10 -18.61 6.85
C ARG A 100 15.32 -18.65 8.17
N ASP A 101 14.03 -18.92 8.18
CA ASP A 101 13.25 -18.99 9.43
C ASP A 101 12.19 -20.09 9.37
N GLU A 102 12.65 -21.35 9.45
CA GLU A 102 11.79 -22.51 9.74
C GLU A 102 11.13 -22.46 11.14
N GLY A 103 11.41 -21.42 11.94
CA GLY A 103 10.91 -21.26 13.31
C GLY A 103 9.66 -20.39 13.48
N ASP A 104 9.43 -19.41 12.60
CA ASP A 104 8.43 -18.35 12.85
C ASP A 104 7.14 -18.48 12.00
N PHE A 105 7.17 -19.24 10.91
CA PHE A 105 5.97 -19.55 10.14
C PHE A 105 5.36 -20.86 10.64
N HIS A 106 4.24 -20.75 11.35
CA HIS A 106 3.41 -21.88 11.74
C HIS A 106 3.03 -22.76 10.53
N GLY A 107 3.85 -23.76 10.24
CA GLY A 107 3.43 -25.04 9.67
C GLY A 107 2.93 -25.10 8.23
N MET A 108 3.25 -24.15 7.35
CA MET A 108 3.02 -24.34 5.90
C MET A 108 4.26 -23.99 5.08
N MET A 109 4.85 -25.03 4.46
CA MET A 109 5.96 -24.91 3.49
C MET A 109 5.48 -24.13 2.26
N LEU A 110 5.59 -22.82 2.31
CA LEU A 110 5.48 -21.97 1.13
C LEU A 110 6.89 -21.77 0.60
N GLY A 111 7.30 -22.67 -0.29
CA GLY A 111 8.60 -22.58 -0.94
C GLY A 111 8.86 -21.18 -1.50
N SER A 112 10.15 -20.82 -1.64
CA SER A 112 10.56 -19.52 -2.15
C SER A 112 9.94 -19.19 -3.52
N PRO A 113 9.58 -17.93 -3.77
CA PRO A 113 9.06 -17.49 -5.07
C PRO A 113 10.08 -17.77 -6.17
N ASP A 114 9.66 -18.44 -7.25
CA ASP A 114 10.49 -18.56 -8.44
C ASP A 114 10.46 -17.24 -9.22
N LEU A 115 11.60 -16.54 -9.29
CA LEU A 115 11.71 -15.29 -10.05
C LEU A 115 11.91 -15.53 -11.56
N SER A 116 12.14 -16.77 -11.98
CA SER A 116 12.34 -17.09 -13.40
C SER A 116 11.07 -17.08 -14.24
N THR A 117 9.94 -17.07 -13.56
CA THR A 117 8.59 -17.10 -14.11
C THR A 117 7.90 -15.75 -14.00
N LEU A 118 8.62 -14.71 -13.55
CA LEU A 118 8.11 -13.35 -13.47
C LEU A 118 8.15 -12.72 -14.86
N GLU A 119 6.99 -12.35 -15.38
CA GLU A 119 6.87 -11.67 -16.67
C GLU A 119 6.70 -10.15 -16.50
N PRO A 120 7.06 -9.35 -17.53
CA PRO A 120 6.81 -7.91 -17.51
C PRO A 120 5.33 -7.57 -17.29
N ASP A 121 4.41 -8.41 -17.76
CA ASP A 121 2.97 -8.19 -17.64
C ASP A 121 2.44 -8.39 -16.21
N ASP A 122 3.20 -9.07 -15.34
CA ASP A 122 2.86 -9.23 -13.92
C ASP A 122 3.12 -7.94 -13.13
N LEU A 123 3.92 -7.03 -13.69
CA LEU A 123 4.37 -5.81 -13.05
C LEU A 123 3.86 -4.58 -13.80
N GLU A 124 3.47 -3.56 -13.05
CA GLU A 124 3.04 -2.28 -13.63
C GLU A 124 3.70 -1.12 -12.91
N ILE A 125 4.25 -0.17 -13.66
CA ILE A 125 4.63 1.15 -13.15
C ILE A 125 3.57 2.14 -13.63
N LEU A 126 2.66 2.56 -12.77
CA LEU A 126 1.55 3.45 -13.11
C LEU A 126 1.81 4.87 -12.60
N CYS A 127 1.72 5.87 -13.46
CA CYS A 127 1.61 7.26 -12.97
C CYS A 127 0.20 7.50 -12.44
N VAL A 128 0.06 7.67 -11.12
CA VAL A 128 -1.25 7.70 -10.44
C VAL A 128 -2.12 8.86 -10.94
N ARG A 129 -1.50 10.02 -11.21
CA ARG A 129 -2.23 11.23 -11.65
C ARG A 129 -2.76 11.13 -13.07
N SER A 130 -1.98 10.55 -13.98
CA SER A 130 -2.37 10.43 -15.39
C SER A 130 -3.02 9.08 -15.72
N ARG A 131 -2.94 8.10 -14.81
CA ARG A 131 -3.31 6.69 -15.03
C ARG A 131 -2.67 6.11 -16.30
N VAL A 132 -1.42 6.50 -16.55
CA VAL A 132 -0.65 6.03 -17.69
C VAL A 132 0.40 5.06 -17.18
N ALA A 133 0.34 3.82 -17.66
CA ALA A 133 1.37 2.83 -17.42
C ALA A 133 2.67 3.25 -18.14
N HIS A 134 3.78 3.11 -17.44
CA HIS A 134 5.10 3.45 -17.92
C HIS A 134 5.78 2.18 -18.42
N SER A 135 6.34 2.22 -19.62
CA SER A 135 7.08 1.08 -20.16
C SER A 135 8.44 0.93 -19.47
N PHE A 136 8.85 -0.31 -19.24
CA PHE A 136 10.10 -0.68 -18.60
C PHE A 136 10.66 -1.99 -19.18
N THR A 137 11.95 -2.25 -18.97
CA THR A 137 12.54 -3.58 -19.12
C THR A 137 12.61 -4.27 -17.76
N LEU A 138 12.32 -5.57 -17.73
CA LEU A 138 12.40 -6.40 -16.54
C LEU A 138 13.68 -7.24 -16.57
N GLU A 139 14.52 -7.10 -15.55
CA GLU A 139 15.69 -7.93 -15.31
C GLU A 139 15.55 -8.66 -13.98
N THR A 140 15.59 -10.00 -13.98
CA THR A 140 15.51 -10.80 -12.75
C THR A 140 16.87 -11.39 -12.39
N ASN A 141 17.26 -11.26 -11.13
CA ASN A 141 18.48 -11.83 -10.57
C ASN A 141 18.13 -12.89 -9.52
N LYS A 142 18.36 -14.16 -9.88
CA LYS A 142 18.06 -15.31 -9.01
C LYS A 142 18.94 -15.39 -7.76
N VAL A 143 20.19 -14.90 -7.86
CA VAL A 143 21.17 -14.94 -6.76
C VAL A 143 20.81 -13.91 -5.69
N ASN A 144 20.53 -12.69 -6.12
CA ASN A 144 20.18 -11.58 -5.23
C ASN A 144 18.69 -11.52 -4.89
N ARG A 145 17.88 -12.37 -5.54
CA ARG A 145 16.42 -12.40 -5.46
C ARG A 145 15.78 -11.04 -5.72
N THR A 146 16.22 -10.38 -6.78
CA THR A 146 15.73 -9.05 -7.16
C THR A 146 15.12 -9.06 -8.54
N ALA A 147 14.00 -8.34 -8.70
CA ALA A 147 13.44 -7.95 -9.98
C ALA A 147 13.68 -6.45 -10.18
N THR A 148 14.46 -6.11 -11.20
CA THR A 148 14.78 -4.73 -11.56
C THR A 148 13.91 -4.32 -12.75
N LEU A 149 13.08 -3.32 -12.56
CA LEU A 149 12.31 -2.66 -13.60
C LEU A 149 13.07 -1.37 -13.98
N GLN A 150 13.62 -1.34 -15.19
CA GLN A 150 14.33 -0.19 -15.71
C GLN A 150 13.41 0.58 -16.68
N PRO A 151 12.97 1.81 -16.35
CA PRO A 151 12.13 2.61 -17.24
C PRO A 151 12.82 2.83 -18.60
N LEU A 152 12.09 2.60 -19.71
CA LEU A 152 12.60 2.82 -21.07
C LEU A 152 12.81 4.30 -21.40
N SER A 153 12.07 5.16 -20.73
CA SER A 153 12.19 6.62 -20.79
C SER A 153 12.26 7.18 -19.37
N PRO A 154 12.83 8.39 -19.19
CA PRO A 154 12.83 9.03 -17.88
C PRO A 154 11.40 9.23 -17.37
N LEU A 155 11.18 8.89 -16.11
CA LEU A 155 9.94 9.18 -15.40
C LEU A 155 9.67 10.69 -15.40
N ARG A 156 8.40 11.07 -15.28
CA ARG A 156 8.03 12.48 -15.22
C ARG A 156 8.49 13.07 -13.89
N PRO A 157 9.11 14.26 -13.88
CA PRO A 157 9.39 14.97 -12.64
C PRO A 157 8.08 15.35 -11.94
N SER A 158 8.17 15.59 -10.64
CA SER A 158 7.07 16.07 -9.80
C SER A 158 5.79 15.23 -9.91
N SER A 159 5.97 13.91 -9.97
CA SER A 159 4.91 12.94 -10.25
C SER A 159 4.89 11.81 -9.23
N HIS A 160 3.69 11.30 -8.99
CA HIS A 160 3.44 10.14 -8.13
C HIS A 160 3.32 8.90 -9.01
N TYR A 161 4.15 7.91 -8.70
CA TYR A 161 4.17 6.61 -9.35
C TYR A 161 3.81 5.51 -8.35
N ARG A 162 3.13 4.50 -8.84
CA ARG A 162 2.83 3.27 -8.12
C ARG A 162 3.39 2.10 -8.90
N VAL A 163 4.16 1.28 -8.22
CA VAL A 163 4.58 -0.03 -8.74
C VAL A 163 3.60 -1.04 -8.20
N THR A 164 3.03 -1.86 -9.05
CA THR A 164 2.12 -2.93 -8.65
C THR A 164 2.63 -4.25 -9.21
N LEU A 165 2.65 -5.27 -8.37
CA LEU A 165 2.79 -6.66 -8.75
C LEU A 165 1.39 -7.27 -8.67
N LEU A 166 0.80 -7.55 -9.82
CA LEU A 166 -0.60 -7.96 -9.97
C LEU A 166 -0.77 -9.47 -9.70
N PRO A 167 -1.95 -9.91 -9.21
CA PRO A 167 -2.26 -11.32 -9.11
C PRO A 167 -2.47 -11.91 -10.51
N PRO A 168 -2.20 -13.21 -10.70
CA PRO A 168 -2.39 -13.85 -12.00
C PRO A 168 -3.87 -13.95 -12.35
N GLY A 169 -4.32 -13.27 -13.41
CA GLY A 169 -5.70 -13.36 -13.87
C GLY A 169 -6.00 -12.59 -15.15
N GLY A 170 -5.82 -13.22 -16.31
CA GLY A 170 -6.31 -12.65 -17.57
C GLY A 170 -5.86 -13.30 -18.89
N GLY A 171 -4.95 -14.27 -18.90
CA GLY A 171 -4.57 -15.01 -20.11
C GLY A 171 -3.10 -14.86 -20.47
N GLY A 172 -2.35 -15.94 -20.33
CA GLY A 172 -0.90 -15.97 -20.46
C GLY A 172 -0.29 -16.48 -19.16
N GLY A 173 0.29 -17.68 -19.19
CA GLY A 173 0.79 -18.34 -17.99
C GLY A 173 2.23 -17.95 -17.71
N SER A 174 2.44 -17.19 -16.64
CA SER A 174 3.73 -17.07 -15.95
C SER A 174 3.47 -16.78 -14.47
N LEU A 175 4.27 -17.41 -13.63
CA LEU A 175 3.82 -18.02 -12.38
C LEU A 175 4.85 -17.84 -11.26
N LEU A 176 4.67 -16.93 -10.31
CA LEU A 176 5.34 -17.06 -9.02
C LEU A 176 4.85 -18.36 -8.36
N HIS A 177 5.61 -19.44 -8.48
CA HIS A 177 5.33 -20.71 -7.85
C HIS A 177 6.05 -20.80 -6.51
N SER A 178 5.34 -21.25 -5.47
CA SER A 178 6.02 -21.79 -4.29
C SER A 178 6.66 -23.11 -4.69
N LYS A 179 7.99 -23.21 -4.59
CA LYS A 179 8.72 -24.44 -4.94
C LYS A 179 8.33 -25.58 -3.99
N GLY A 180 7.30 -26.36 -4.34
CA GLY A 180 6.82 -27.51 -3.55
C GLY A 180 5.56 -28.15 -4.11
N GLU A 181 4.57 -27.34 -4.48
CA GLU A 181 3.34 -27.77 -5.14
C GLU A 181 2.95 -26.66 -6.11
N GLY A 182 2.48 -26.98 -7.31
CA GLY A 182 2.14 -26.03 -8.39
C GLY A 182 0.98 -25.06 -8.08
N GLU A 183 0.79 -24.72 -6.81
CA GLU A 183 -0.21 -23.79 -6.31
C GLU A 183 0.23 -22.34 -6.57
N LYS A 184 -0.77 -21.51 -6.91
CA LYS A 184 -0.58 -20.14 -7.36
C LYS A 184 -0.41 -19.22 -6.15
N VAL A 185 0.58 -18.35 -6.20
CA VAL A 185 0.67 -17.20 -5.29
C VAL A 185 -0.47 -16.24 -5.67
N LEU A 186 -1.22 -15.77 -4.66
CA LEU A 186 -2.42 -14.93 -4.84
C LEU A 186 -2.15 -13.51 -4.29
N GLY A 187 -3.06 -12.58 -4.56
CA GLY A 187 -2.97 -11.21 -4.05
C GLY A 187 -2.07 -10.29 -4.88
N SER A 188 -2.04 -9.01 -4.48
CA SER A 188 -1.28 -7.97 -5.16
C SER A 188 -0.35 -7.28 -4.17
N TRP A 189 0.83 -6.90 -4.62
CA TRP A 189 1.69 -5.99 -3.87
C TRP A 189 1.75 -4.66 -4.60
N SER A 190 1.77 -3.54 -3.87
CA SER A 190 2.04 -2.24 -4.48
C SER A 190 2.94 -1.39 -3.62
N SER A 191 3.73 -0.51 -4.24
CA SER A 191 4.59 0.46 -3.57
C SER A 191 4.54 1.79 -4.30
N ASP A 192 4.22 2.83 -3.57
CA ASP A 192 4.14 4.19 -4.06
C ASP A 192 5.49 4.91 -3.90
N PHE A 193 5.86 5.75 -4.86
CA PHE A 193 7.03 6.62 -4.76
C PHE A 193 6.83 7.91 -5.54
N PHE A 194 7.62 8.93 -5.19
CA PHE A 194 7.46 10.29 -5.66
C PHE A 194 8.74 10.80 -6.31
N THR A 195 8.65 11.23 -7.56
CA THR A 195 9.80 11.79 -8.28
C THR A 195 10.15 13.18 -7.78
N ASP A 196 11.38 13.62 -8.08
CA ASP A 196 11.89 14.90 -7.63
C ASP A 196 10.99 16.09 -8.00
N GLY A 197 10.84 17.02 -7.05
CA GLY A 197 9.91 18.14 -7.11
C GLY A 197 8.44 17.79 -6.85
N TYR A 198 8.10 16.55 -6.51
CA TYR A 198 6.73 16.21 -6.13
C TYR A 198 6.41 16.83 -4.76
N VAL A 199 5.51 17.81 -4.79
CA VAL A 199 4.93 18.40 -3.57
C VAL A 199 3.48 17.95 -3.49
N PRO A 200 3.11 17.07 -2.53
CA PRO A 200 1.73 16.67 -2.36
C PRO A 200 0.91 17.90 -1.96
N VAL A 201 -0.24 18.08 -2.60
CA VAL A 201 -1.23 19.05 -2.15
C VAL A 201 -1.84 18.52 -0.86
N ARG A 202 -1.64 19.25 0.24
CA ARG A 202 -2.20 18.90 1.55
C ARG A 202 -3.46 19.70 1.80
N LEU A 203 -4.43 19.09 2.43
CA LEU A 203 -5.55 19.80 3.02
C LEU A 203 -5.02 20.55 4.26
N VAL A 204 -5.10 21.88 4.27
CA VAL A 204 -4.61 22.73 5.37
C VAL A 204 -5.76 23.26 6.24
N SER A 205 -6.96 23.34 5.69
CA SER A 205 -8.13 23.74 6.47
C SER A 205 -9.40 23.10 5.94
N VAL A 206 -10.29 22.76 6.88
CA VAL A 206 -11.65 22.33 6.61
C VAL A 206 -12.56 23.20 7.44
N TRP A 207 -13.52 23.83 6.80
CA TRP A 207 -14.60 24.53 7.45
C TRP A 207 -15.91 24.08 6.83
N PRO A 208 -16.97 23.83 7.60
CA PRO A 208 -17.05 23.87 9.06
C PRO A 208 -16.21 22.78 9.71
N LEU A 209 -15.85 22.95 10.98
CA LEU A 209 -15.10 21.91 11.70
C LEU A 209 -15.95 20.63 11.80
N PRO A 210 -15.31 19.44 11.77
CA PRO A 210 -16.00 18.19 12.05
C PRO A 210 -16.87 18.30 13.32
N HIS A 211 -18.11 17.84 13.24
CA HIS A 211 -19.10 17.86 14.33
C HIS A 211 -19.59 19.23 14.81
N GLN A 212 -19.21 20.32 14.14
CA GLN A 212 -19.77 21.63 14.45
C GLN A 212 -21.24 21.70 14.03
N ARG A 213 -22.14 21.94 15.00
CA ARG A 213 -23.56 22.20 14.70
C ARG A 213 -23.72 23.61 14.17
N LEU A 214 -24.25 23.71 12.95
CA LEU A 214 -24.42 25.00 12.28
C LEU A 214 -25.90 25.29 12.11
N GLN A 215 -26.28 26.55 12.32
CA GLN A 215 -27.62 27.04 12.05
C GLN A 215 -27.53 28.00 10.87
N GLY A 216 -28.04 27.57 9.71
CA GLY A 216 -28.04 28.36 8.47
C GLY A 216 -28.56 27.55 7.30
N ARG A 217 -29.19 28.20 6.32
CA ARG A 217 -29.71 27.55 5.09
C ARG A 217 -28.66 27.42 3.98
N ASP A 218 -27.61 28.25 4.00
CA ASP A 218 -26.52 28.24 3.02
C ASP A 218 -25.19 27.94 3.71
N LEU A 219 -24.95 26.67 4.00
CA LEU A 219 -23.70 26.19 4.58
C LEU A 219 -22.80 25.68 3.47
N ALA A 220 -21.69 26.38 3.25
CA ALA A 220 -20.64 25.94 2.33
C ALA A 220 -19.55 25.21 3.09
N VAL A 221 -19.11 24.07 2.55
CA VAL A 221 -17.87 23.41 2.98
C VAL A 221 -16.72 24.06 2.24
N VAL A 222 -15.81 24.66 2.99
CA VAL A 222 -14.57 25.28 2.51
C VAL A 222 -13.41 24.35 2.82
N LEU A 223 -12.70 23.97 1.77
CA LEU A 223 -11.46 23.19 1.86
C LEU A 223 -10.31 24.10 1.44
N GLY A 224 -9.39 24.38 2.35
CA GLY A 224 -8.14 25.07 2.06
C GLY A 224 -7.04 24.06 1.73
N PHE A 225 -6.29 24.32 0.67
CA PHE A 225 -5.21 23.46 0.19
C PHE A 225 -3.85 24.15 0.28
N SER A 226 -2.79 23.38 0.47
CA SER A 226 -1.44 23.90 0.72
C SER A 226 -0.77 24.45 -0.54
N ALA A 227 -1.40 24.25 -1.70
CA ALA A 227 -0.97 24.75 -2.99
C ALA A 227 -2.20 25.04 -3.87
N PRO A 228 -2.07 25.93 -4.89
CA PRO A 228 -3.14 26.19 -5.84
C PRO A 228 -3.57 24.90 -6.55
N LEU A 229 -4.88 24.66 -6.60
CA LEU A 229 -5.44 23.56 -7.38
C LEU A 229 -5.51 23.93 -8.86
N ASP A 230 -5.27 22.96 -9.72
CA ASP A 230 -5.46 23.13 -11.16
C ASP A 230 -6.96 23.12 -11.49
N VAL A 231 -7.53 24.31 -11.63
CA VAL A 231 -8.95 24.56 -11.91
C VAL A 231 -9.40 24.16 -13.32
N SER A 232 -8.47 23.73 -14.20
CA SER A 232 -8.81 23.26 -15.55
C SER A 232 -9.60 21.95 -15.53
N ARG A 233 -9.45 21.13 -14.47
CA ARG A 233 -10.28 19.94 -14.22
C ARG A 233 -11.38 20.33 -13.23
N GLY A 234 -12.64 20.18 -13.64
CA GLY A 234 -13.80 20.50 -12.79
C GLY A 234 -13.77 19.79 -11.42
N MET A 235 -14.44 20.39 -10.43
CA MET A 235 -14.43 20.00 -9.01
C MET A 235 -14.66 18.49 -8.75
N ALA A 236 -15.46 17.82 -9.58
CA ALA A 236 -15.73 16.38 -9.51
C ALA A 236 -14.48 15.48 -9.68
N GLY A 237 -13.39 16.00 -10.24
CA GLY A 237 -12.12 15.28 -10.38
C GLY A 237 -11.22 15.31 -9.14
N TRP A 238 -11.56 16.13 -8.14
CA TRP A 238 -10.70 16.41 -6.98
C TRP A 238 -11.32 15.97 -5.65
N VAL A 239 -12.65 15.97 -5.55
CA VAL A 239 -13.37 15.67 -4.31
C VAL A 239 -14.38 14.57 -4.61
N THR A 240 -14.17 13.40 -4.01
CA THR A 240 -15.17 12.33 -3.99
C THR A 240 -15.97 12.49 -2.70
N VAL A 241 -17.23 12.91 -2.83
CA VAL A 241 -18.16 12.89 -1.68
C VAL A 241 -18.72 11.47 -1.59
N ARG A 242 -18.31 10.73 -0.55
CA ARG A 242 -18.97 9.48 -0.18
C ARG A 242 -20.13 9.84 0.75
N ASN A 243 -21.35 9.59 0.29
CA ASN A 243 -22.56 9.67 1.11
C ASN A 243 -22.75 8.39 1.91
#